data_AF-A0A132A9C3-F1
#
_entry.id   AF-A0A132A9C3-F1
#
_cell.length_a   1.000
_cell.length_b   1.000
_cell.length_c   1.000
_cell.angle_alpha   90.00
_cell.angle_beta   90.00
_cell.angle_gamma   90.00
#
_symmetry.space_group_name_H-M   'P 1'
#
loop_
_entity.id
_entity.type
_entity.pdbx_description
1 polymer ?
#
loop_
_entity_poly.entity_id
_entity_poly.type
_entity_poly.pdbx_seq_one_letter_code
_entity_poly.pdbx_strand_id
1 'polypeptide(L)'
;MRFGHHNFASKLLKRIKPFAASTEMTFLWISVLSAIADAESYLIDEKFAETIKNEAEKHSDSIDCFENLNLENRLLSLIELYAIGLTHLKASISEHKSMRFQYEFVRLRLSYFQAHRHLRQCCSMLQSSSTKTFGAGGGGSQSNQSNFLASMKKCSEEFRSISKNYCDLYESSFDVDLVSLRTIQLLQNGCTIMAEMIEKLFEQDQTNHKMK
;
A
#
# COMPACT_ATOMS: atom_id res chain seq x y z
N MET A 1 9.92 -13.87 6.18
CA MET A 1 8.58 -13.53 5.65
C MET A 1 7.47 -13.84 6.65
N ARG A 2 7.19 -15.10 7.02
CA ARG A 2 6.11 -15.43 7.98
C ARG A 2 6.22 -14.70 9.33
N PHE A 3 7.43 -14.53 9.84
CA PHE A 3 7.72 -13.84 11.11
C PHE A 3 8.13 -12.37 10.93
N GLY A 4 7.87 -11.74 9.79
CA GLY A 4 8.24 -10.33 9.56
C GLY A 4 9.72 -10.06 9.28
N HIS A 5 10.61 -11.05 9.36
CA HIS A 5 12.02 -10.88 8.96
C HIS A 5 12.18 -10.89 7.42
N HIS A 6 11.89 -9.76 6.78
CA HIS A 6 11.92 -9.61 5.32
C HIS A 6 13.34 -9.38 4.76
N ASN A 7 14.16 -8.59 5.46
CA ASN A 7 15.56 -8.33 5.08
C ASN A 7 16.39 -9.62 5.03
N PHE A 8 16.31 -10.45 6.08
CA PHE A 8 16.97 -11.75 6.11
C PHE A 8 16.44 -12.68 5.01
N ALA A 9 15.12 -12.75 4.83
CA ALA A 9 14.51 -13.60 3.82
C ALA A 9 14.95 -13.21 2.40
N SER A 10 14.99 -11.92 2.08
CA SER A 10 15.50 -11.44 0.79
C SER A 10 16.94 -11.88 0.54
N LYS A 11 17.84 -11.65 1.51
CA LYS A 11 19.25 -12.05 1.40
C LYS A 11 19.41 -13.55 1.18
N LEU A 12 18.62 -14.36 1.88
CA LEU A 12 18.62 -15.81 1.72
C LEU A 12 18.12 -16.23 0.32
N LEU A 13 16.99 -15.68 -0.12
CA LEU A 13 16.39 -16.01 -1.42
C LEU A 13 17.31 -15.62 -2.59
N LYS A 14 17.98 -14.47 -2.51
CA LYS A 14 19.00 -14.06 -3.49
C LYS A 14 20.18 -15.03 -3.56
N ARG A 15 20.57 -15.63 -2.44
CA ARG A 15 21.63 -16.65 -2.41
C ARG A 15 21.18 -18.00 -2.96
N ILE A 16 19.92 -18.38 -2.75
CA ILE A 16 19.38 -19.68 -3.21
C ILE A 16 18.99 -19.62 -4.70
N LYS A 17 18.55 -18.46 -5.19
CA LYS A 17 18.06 -18.26 -6.57
C LYS A 17 18.95 -18.87 -7.67
N PRO A 18 20.29 -18.72 -7.66
CA PRO A 18 21.16 -19.31 -8.68
C PRO A 18 21.12 -20.84 -8.71
N PHE A 19 20.92 -21.49 -7.56
CA PHE A 19 20.90 -22.95 -7.43
C PHE A 19 19.55 -23.57 -7.86
N ALA A 20 18.50 -22.76 -7.95
CA ALA A 20 17.17 -23.18 -8.37
C ALA A 20 16.93 -23.14 -9.88
N ALA A 21 17.99 -22.92 -10.67
CA ALA A 21 17.93 -22.85 -12.13
C ALA A 21 17.56 -24.18 -12.80
N SER A 22 17.50 -25.29 -12.06
CA SER A 22 17.14 -26.62 -12.60
C SER A 22 15.69 -26.71 -13.09
N THR A 23 14.81 -25.80 -12.65
CA THR A 23 13.42 -25.73 -13.15
C THR A 23 13.01 -24.27 -13.25
N GLU A 24 12.66 -23.83 -14.46
CA GLU A 24 12.25 -22.44 -14.73
C GLU A 24 11.15 -21.95 -13.77
N MET A 25 10.17 -22.80 -13.49
CA MET A 25 9.08 -22.48 -12.54
C MET A 25 9.57 -22.22 -11.11
N THR A 26 10.58 -22.95 -10.65
CA THR A 26 11.17 -22.76 -9.31
C THR A 26 12.00 -21.49 -9.27
N PHE A 27 12.75 -21.21 -10.34
CA PHE A 27 13.49 -19.95 -10.48
C PHE A 27 12.56 -18.73 -10.47
N LEU A 28 11.45 -18.79 -11.21
CA LEU A 28 10.43 -17.74 -11.23
C LEU A 28 9.78 -17.59 -9.85
N TRP A 29 9.38 -18.69 -9.22
CA TRP A 29 8.79 -18.65 -7.87
C TRP A 29 9.72 -18.02 -6.82
N ILE A 30 11.01 -18.38 -6.81
CA ILE A 30 11.99 -17.74 -5.91
C ILE A 30 12.17 -16.26 -6.24
N SER A 31 12.09 -15.90 -7.52
CA SER A 31 12.14 -14.49 -7.95
C SER A 31 10.94 -13.69 -7.43
N VAL A 32 9.74 -14.28 -7.40
CA VAL A 32 8.55 -13.68 -6.77
C VAL A 32 8.81 -13.44 -5.28
N LEU A 33 9.22 -14.47 -4.56
CA LEU A 33 9.45 -14.39 -3.11
C LEU A 33 10.54 -13.38 -2.77
N SER A 34 11.60 -13.30 -3.57
CA SER A 34 12.68 -12.32 -3.39
C SER A 34 12.18 -10.91 -3.61
N ALA A 35 11.40 -10.65 -4.66
CA ALA A 35 10.87 -9.34 -4.97
C ALA A 35 9.92 -8.84 -3.87
N ILE A 36 9.01 -9.71 -3.39
CA ILE A 36 8.09 -9.37 -2.29
C ILE A 36 8.85 -9.16 -0.97
N ALA A 37 9.85 -10.01 -0.67
CA ALA A 37 10.67 -9.84 0.52
C ALA A 37 11.48 -8.52 0.48
N ASP A 38 12.00 -8.14 -0.68
CA ASP A 38 12.65 -6.85 -0.88
C ASP A 38 11.65 -5.70 -0.65
N ALA A 39 10.47 -5.78 -1.28
CA ALA A 39 9.41 -4.78 -1.17
C ALA A 39 8.99 -4.54 0.30
N GLU A 40 8.75 -5.60 1.06
CA GLU A 40 8.39 -5.51 2.48
C GLU A 40 9.56 -5.03 3.35
N SER A 41 10.81 -5.36 2.98
CA SER A 41 11.98 -4.84 3.70
C SER A 41 12.15 -3.33 3.55
N TYR A 42 11.75 -2.77 2.41
CA TYR A 42 11.72 -1.31 2.22
C TYR A 42 10.67 -0.64 3.08
N LEU A 43 9.61 -1.32 3.51
CA LEU A 43 8.60 -0.77 4.41
C LEU A 43 9.05 -0.80 5.88
N ILE A 44 9.79 -1.85 6.26
CA ILE A 44 10.28 -2.10 7.63
C ILE A 44 11.78 -1.79 7.72
N ASP A 45 12.21 -0.63 7.20
CA ASP A 45 13.61 -0.23 7.39
C ASP A 45 13.80 0.17 8.87
N GLU A 46 14.60 -0.61 9.60
CA GLU A 46 14.96 -0.36 11.01
C GLU A 46 15.53 1.05 11.20
N LYS A 47 16.23 1.57 10.19
CA LYS A 47 16.78 2.93 10.22
C LYS A 47 15.68 3.98 10.24
N PHE A 48 14.55 3.75 9.55
CA PHE A 48 13.42 4.68 9.54
C PHE A 48 12.68 4.70 10.89
N ALA A 49 12.53 3.55 11.54
CA ALA A 49 11.96 3.49 12.89
C ALA A 49 12.84 4.22 13.92
N GLU A 50 14.16 4.19 13.73
CA GLU A 50 15.14 4.90 14.55
C GLU A 50 15.21 6.41 14.22
N THR A 51 15.07 6.78 12.94
CA THR A 51 14.92 8.17 12.49
C THR A 51 13.67 8.83 13.05
N ILE A 52 12.49 8.18 12.98
CA ILE A 52 11.24 8.68 13.58
C ILE A 52 11.40 8.89 15.09
N LYS A 53 12.05 7.97 15.80
CA LYS A 53 12.30 8.11 17.25
C LYS A 53 13.21 9.29 17.56
N ASN A 54 14.28 9.48 16.78
CA ASN A 54 15.27 10.53 17.01
C ASN A 54 14.80 11.92 16.52
N GLU A 55 13.91 11.99 15.53
CA GLU A 55 13.40 13.22 14.92
C GLU A 55 12.17 13.79 15.64
N ALA A 56 11.31 12.92 16.20
CA ALA A 56 10.25 13.32 17.12
C ALA A 56 10.78 14.05 18.37
N GLU A 57 12.06 13.84 18.71
CA GLU A 57 12.73 14.46 19.85
C GLU A 57 13.41 15.80 19.51
N LYS A 58 13.55 16.21 18.23
CA LYS A 58 14.48 17.31 17.87
C LYS A 58 13.98 18.61 17.25
N HIS A 59 13.05 18.71 16.29
CA HIS A 59 12.55 20.04 15.79
C HIS A 59 11.41 19.91 14.76
N SER A 60 10.39 20.77 14.81
CA SER A 60 9.07 20.51 14.21
C SER A 60 8.81 20.95 12.76
N ASP A 61 9.62 21.80 12.11
CA ASP A 61 9.07 22.56 10.94
C ASP A 61 9.79 22.33 9.57
N SER A 62 10.94 21.64 9.51
CA SER A 62 11.66 21.37 8.24
C SER A 62 11.80 19.89 7.87
N ILE A 63 11.36 19.00 8.76
CA ILE A 63 11.48 17.55 8.68
C ILE A 63 10.43 16.96 7.72
N ASP A 64 9.23 17.53 7.71
CA ASP A 64 8.09 17.02 6.95
C ASP A 64 8.39 16.83 5.44
N CYS A 65 9.11 17.74 4.80
CA CYS A 65 9.31 17.66 3.34
C CYS A 65 10.27 16.52 2.94
N PHE A 66 11.34 16.30 3.70
CA PHE A 66 12.34 15.25 3.43
C PHE A 66 11.78 13.86 3.76
N GLU A 67 11.09 13.72 4.90
CA GLU A 67 10.41 12.49 5.28
C GLU A 67 9.30 12.13 4.28
N ASN A 68 8.54 13.14 3.81
CA ASN A 68 7.52 12.89 2.82
C ASN A 68 8.11 12.41 1.49
N LEU A 69 9.20 13.01 1.02
CA LEU A 69 9.84 12.53 -0.21
C LEU A 69 10.36 11.10 -0.06
N ASN A 70 10.90 10.75 1.11
CA ASN A 70 11.42 9.42 1.41
C ASN A 70 10.31 8.35 1.42
N LEU A 71 9.18 8.61 2.08
CA LEU A 71 8.06 7.67 2.11
C LEU A 71 7.43 7.47 0.71
N GLU A 72 7.40 8.50 -0.14
CA GLU A 72 6.80 8.38 -1.49
C GLU A 72 7.66 7.48 -2.36
N ASN A 73 8.97 7.71 -2.34
CA ASN A 73 9.93 6.90 -3.07
C ASN A 73 9.90 5.43 -2.60
N ARG A 74 9.75 5.20 -1.29
CA ARG A 74 9.62 3.84 -0.74
C ARG A 74 8.32 3.16 -1.19
N LEU A 75 7.19 3.86 -1.15
CA LEU A 75 5.92 3.32 -1.66
C LEU A 75 5.99 3.02 -3.16
N LEU A 76 6.64 3.87 -3.95
CA LEU A 76 6.88 3.65 -5.37
C LEU A 76 7.70 2.40 -5.64
N SER A 77 8.87 2.27 -5.01
CA SER A 77 9.72 1.09 -5.14
C SER A 77 9.01 -0.19 -4.69
N LEU A 78 8.23 -0.10 -3.61
CA LEU A 78 7.42 -1.21 -3.12
C LEU A 78 6.38 -1.66 -4.17
N ILE A 79 5.62 -0.72 -4.73
CA ILE A 79 4.61 -0.98 -5.76
C ILE A 79 5.25 -1.62 -7.00
N GLU A 80 6.39 -1.09 -7.42
CA GLU A 80 7.15 -1.63 -8.56
C GLU A 80 7.58 -3.09 -8.31
N LEU A 81 8.18 -3.38 -7.16
CA LEU A 81 8.62 -4.72 -6.80
C LEU A 81 7.45 -5.71 -6.68
N TYR A 82 6.31 -5.26 -6.16
CA TYR A 82 5.09 -6.06 -6.14
C TYR A 82 4.55 -6.33 -7.55
N ALA A 83 4.60 -5.34 -8.46
CA ALA A 83 4.18 -5.52 -9.85
C ALA A 83 5.09 -6.47 -10.63
N ILE A 84 6.41 -6.37 -10.42
CA ILE A 84 7.41 -7.31 -10.95
C ILE A 84 7.13 -8.71 -10.39
N GLY A 85 6.93 -8.82 -9.07
CA GLY A 85 6.59 -10.07 -8.40
C GLY A 85 5.32 -10.71 -8.95
N LEU A 86 4.27 -9.92 -9.18
CA LEU A 86 3.01 -10.41 -9.74
C LEU A 86 3.18 -10.92 -11.18
N THR A 87 4.03 -10.27 -11.98
CA THR A 87 4.34 -10.70 -13.35
C THR A 87 5.07 -12.03 -13.36
N HIS A 88 6.11 -12.18 -12.53
CA HIS A 88 6.80 -13.46 -12.37
C HIS A 88 5.89 -14.54 -11.80
N LEU A 89 4.97 -14.18 -10.90
CA LEU A 89 4.02 -15.12 -10.32
C LEU A 89 3.07 -15.65 -11.39
N LYS A 90 2.54 -14.76 -12.23
CA LYS A 90 1.71 -15.14 -13.37
C LYS A 90 2.45 -16.07 -14.33
N ALA A 91 3.73 -15.81 -14.60
CA ALA A 91 4.56 -16.67 -15.45
C ALA A 91 4.88 -18.04 -14.81
N SER A 92 4.86 -18.13 -13.47
CA SER A 92 5.13 -19.37 -12.73
C SER A 92 3.92 -20.30 -12.59
N ILE A 93 2.72 -19.84 -12.96
CA ILE A 93 1.50 -20.65 -12.93
C ILE A 93 1.47 -21.57 -14.15
N SER A 94 1.19 -22.85 -13.92
CA SER A 94 0.97 -23.84 -14.98
C SER A 94 -0.33 -24.60 -14.75
N GLU A 95 -0.81 -25.31 -15.78
CA GLU A 95 -2.02 -26.14 -15.69
C GLU A 95 -1.92 -27.19 -14.56
N HIS A 96 -0.71 -27.70 -14.30
CA HIS A 96 -0.44 -28.69 -13.26
C HIS A 96 -0.16 -28.08 -11.87
N LYS A 97 0.03 -26.75 -11.78
CA LYS A 97 0.33 -26.05 -10.54
C LYS A 97 -0.43 -24.72 -10.48
N SER A 98 -1.67 -24.79 -9.99
CA SER A 98 -2.46 -23.60 -9.71
C SER A 98 -1.89 -22.86 -8.48
N MET A 99 -1.53 -21.59 -8.65
CA MET A 99 -1.19 -20.67 -7.56
C MET A 99 -2.25 -19.57 -7.42
N ARG A 100 -3.52 -19.92 -7.58
CA ARG A 100 -4.63 -18.95 -7.59
C ARG A 100 -4.66 -18.10 -6.32
N PHE A 101 -4.56 -18.73 -5.15
CA PHE A 101 -4.58 -18.02 -3.87
C PHE A 101 -3.42 -17.01 -3.77
N GLN A 102 -2.19 -17.45 -4.08
CA GLN A 102 -1.00 -16.61 -3.98
C GLN A 102 -1.10 -15.43 -4.96
N TYR A 103 -1.57 -15.69 -6.18
CA TYR A 103 -1.78 -14.65 -7.19
C TYR A 103 -2.78 -13.59 -6.71
N GLU A 104 -3.95 -14.02 -6.25
CA GLU A 104 -4.98 -13.11 -5.76
C GLU A 104 -4.52 -12.33 -4.54
N PHE A 105 -3.87 -12.99 -3.58
CA PHE A 105 -3.33 -12.32 -2.39
C PHE A 105 -2.31 -11.23 -2.76
N VAL A 106 -1.34 -11.54 -3.63
CA VAL A 106 -0.31 -10.57 -4.06
C VAL A 106 -0.94 -9.43 -4.86
N ARG A 107 -1.93 -9.72 -5.71
CA ARG A 107 -2.70 -8.71 -6.45
C ARG A 107 -3.42 -7.74 -5.52
N LEU A 108 -4.10 -8.26 -4.48
CA LEU A 108 -4.79 -7.42 -3.49
C LEU A 108 -3.82 -6.62 -2.62
N ARG A 109 -2.66 -7.18 -2.27
CA ARG A 109 -1.60 -6.42 -1.60
C ARG A 109 -1.09 -5.28 -2.46
N LEU A 110 -0.84 -5.50 -3.75
CA LEU A 110 -0.45 -4.44 -4.68
C LEU A 110 -1.52 -3.33 -4.74
N SER A 111 -2.80 -3.68 -4.92
CA SER A 111 -3.90 -2.71 -4.92
C SER A 111 -4.01 -1.94 -3.60
N TYR A 112 -3.78 -2.61 -2.47
CA TYR A 112 -3.74 -1.99 -1.14
C TYR A 112 -2.67 -0.89 -1.06
N PHE A 113 -1.45 -1.16 -1.51
CA PHE A 113 -0.38 -0.15 -1.51
C PHE A 113 -0.66 1.00 -2.49
N GLN A 114 -1.27 0.72 -3.63
CA GLN A 114 -1.69 1.75 -4.58
C GLN A 114 -2.76 2.67 -3.97
N ALA A 115 -3.75 2.12 -3.25
CA ALA A 115 -4.77 2.90 -2.55
C ALA A 115 -4.16 3.80 -1.46
N HIS A 116 -3.20 3.29 -0.69
CA HIS A 116 -2.45 4.10 0.31
C HIS A 116 -1.65 5.23 -0.33
N ARG A 117 -1.00 4.97 -1.47
CA ARG A 117 -0.33 6.01 -2.24
C ARG A 117 -1.31 7.06 -2.76
N HIS A 118 -2.47 6.63 -3.26
CA HIS A 118 -3.51 7.55 -3.73
C HIS A 118 -4.07 8.41 -2.60
N LEU A 119 -4.35 7.82 -1.43
CA LEU A 119 -4.76 8.57 -0.22
C LEU A 119 -3.76 9.68 0.10
N ARG A 120 -2.48 9.33 0.05
CA ARG A 120 -1.40 10.26 0.32
C ARG A 120 -1.31 11.41 -0.69
N GLN A 121 -1.49 11.11 -1.97
CA GLN A 121 -1.60 12.14 -3.01
C GLN A 121 -2.80 13.06 -2.78
N CYS A 122 -3.93 12.52 -2.32
CA CYS A 122 -5.06 13.36 -1.94
C CYS A 122 -4.69 14.28 -0.76
N CYS A 123 -4.01 13.76 0.28
CA CYS A 123 -3.55 14.56 1.40
C CYS A 123 -2.57 15.67 1.01
N SER A 124 -1.66 15.44 0.04
CA SER A 124 -0.74 16.48 -0.43
C SER A 124 -1.45 17.56 -1.26
N MET A 125 -2.52 17.21 -2.00
CA MET A 125 -3.40 18.19 -2.64
C MET A 125 -4.04 19.13 -1.61
N LEU A 126 -4.44 18.61 -0.44
CA LEU A 126 -4.98 19.43 0.64
C LEU A 126 -3.94 20.44 1.17
N GLN A 127 -2.71 19.99 1.44
CA GLN A 127 -1.62 20.86 1.93
C GLN A 127 -1.24 21.97 0.94
N SER A 128 -1.23 21.66 -0.37
CA SER A 128 -0.95 22.66 -1.41
C SER A 128 -2.08 23.66 -1.64
N SER A 129 -3.30 23.34 -1.18
CA SER A 129 -4.47 24.22 -1.29
C SER A 129 -4.56 25.26 -0.16
N SER A 130 -4.09 24.93 1.06
CA SER A 130 -4.13 25.83 2.22
C SER A 130 -3.10 26.98 2.14
N THR A 131 -2.03 26.82 1.36
CA THR A 131 -0.91 27.78 1.26
C THR A 131 -1.14 28.94 0.27
N LYS A 132 -2.28 29.00 -0.44
CA LYS A 132 -2.55 30.02 -1.47
C LYS A 132 -3.42 31.21 -1.03
N THR A 133 -3.56 31.48 0.28
CA THR A 133 -4.43 32.57 0.79
C THR A 133 -3.68 33.88 1.09
N PHE A 134 -2.71 34.30 0.26
CA PHE A 134 -2.08 35.63 0.40
C PHE A 134 -1.85 36.39 -0.92
N GLY A 135 -2.62 36.08 -1.98
CA GLY A 135 -2.56 36.84 -3.23
C GLY A 135 -3.88 36.79 -4.00
N ALA A 136 -4.48 37.96 -4.17
CA ALA A 136 -5.73 38.24 -4.88
C ALA A 136 -6.00 37.41 -6.15
N GLY A 137 -7.17 36.77 -6.23
CA GLY A 137 -7.67 36.11 -7.45
C GLY A 137 -8.75 35.05 -7.17
N GLY A 138 -9.95 35.49 -6.75
CA GLY A 138 -11.05 34.66 -6.22
C GLY A 138 -11.79 33.72 -7.19
N GLY A 139 -11.10 32.99 -8.08
CA GLY A 139 -11.74 32.03 -9.01
C GLY A 139 -11.21 30.59 -8.95
N GLY A 140 -10.01 30.35 -8.42
CA GLY A 140 -9.34 29.03 -8.50
C GLY A 140 -9.49 28.13 -7.27
N SER A 141 -10.04 28.62 -6.16
CA SER A 141 -10.07 27.86 -4.90
C SER A 141 -11.17 26.80 -4.87
N GLN A 142 -12.30 27.05 -5.53
CA GLN A 142 -13.48 26.17 -5.45
C GLN A 142 -13.33 24.92 -6.32
N SER A 143 -12.66 25.02 -7.47
CA SER A 143 -12.40 23.87 -8.36
C SER A 143 -11.36 22.91 -7.79
N ASN A 144 -10.35 23.41 -7.09
CA ASN A 144 -9.35 22.57 -6.43
C ASN A 144 -9.97 21.78 -5.26
N GLN A 145 -10.89 22.40 -4.51
CA GLN A 145 -11.62 21.73 -3.44
C GLN A 145 -12.57 20.64 -3.99
N SER A 146 -13.29 20.90 -5.09
CA SER A 146 -14.16 19.89 -5.70
C SER A 146 -13.37 18.70 -6.24
N ASN A 147 -12.20 18.94 -6.85
CA ASN A 147 -11.33 17.89 -7.35
C ASN A 147 -10.73 17.05 -6.21
N PHE A 148 -10.32 17.68 -5.12
CA PHE A 148 -9.87 16.98 -3.91
C PHE A 148 -10.95 16.08 -3.32
N LEU A 149 -12.18 16.57 -3.17
CA LEU A 149 -13.29 15.80 -2.63
C LEU A 149 -13.65 14.60 -3.53
N ALA A 150 -13.60 14.78 -4.86
CA ALA A 150 -13.82 13.69 -5.81
C ALA A 150 -12.72 12.62 -5.70
N SER A 151 -11.45 13.02 -5.57
CA SER A 151 -10.32 12.09 -5.40
C SER A 151 -10.40 11.33 -4.07
N MET A 152 -10.76 12.00 -2.97
CA MET A 152 -10.95 11.36 -1.66
C MET A 152 -12.11 10.36 -1.67
N LYS A 153 -13.23 10.70 -2.31
CA LYS A 153 -14.35 9.76 -2.49
C LYS A 153 -13.92 8.52 -3.27
N LYS A 154 -13.22 8.71 -4.38
CA LYS A 154 -12.65 7.61 -5.17
C LYS A 154 -11.69 6.75 -4.33
N CYS A 155 -10.86 7.37 -3.50
CA CYS A 155 -9.96 6.66 -2.60
C CYS A 155 -10.73 5.80 -1.57
N SER A 156 -11.85 6.28 -1.00
CA SER A 156 -12.71 5.44 -0.15
C SER A 156 -13.27 4.24 -0.93
N GLU A 157 -13.80 4.48 -2.13
CA GLU A 157 -14.37 3.43 -2.99
C GLU A 157 -13.32 2.36 -3.35
N GLU A 158 -12.07 2.75 -3.57
CA GLU A 158 -10.94 1.84 -3.76
C GLU A 158 -10.72 0.94 -2.53
N PHE A 159 -10.68 1.51 -1.32
CA PHE A 159 -10.55 0.71 -0.09
C PHE A 159 -11.76 -0.22 0.14
N ARG A 160 -12.99 0.22 -0.13
CA ARG A 160 -14.20 -0.63 -0.08
C ARG A 160 -14.10 -1.80 -1.06
N SER A 161 -13.68 -1.52 -2.30
CA SER A 161 -13.48 -2.53 -3.33
C SER A 161 -12.43 -3.56 -2.92
N ILE A 162 -11.30 -3.12 -2.38
CA ILE A 162 -10.22 -4.01 -1.88
C ILE A 162 -10.73 -4.85 -0.70
N SER A 163 -11.46 -4.26 0.25
CA SER A 163 -12.07 -4.98 1.37
C SER A 163 -13.02 -6.09 0.89
N LYS A 164 -13.90 -5.79 -0.07
CA LYS A 164 -14.79 -6.77 -0.68
C LYS A 164 -13.99 -7.92 -1.32
N ASN A 165 -12.95 -7.60 -2.09
CA ASN A 165 -12.15 -8.64 -2.73
C ASN A 165 -11.37 -9.50 -1.72
N TYR A 166 -10.96 -8.96 -0.55
CA TYR A 166 -10.41 -9.77 0.53
C TYR A 166 -11.47 -10.70 1.14
N CYS A 167 -12.73 -10.27 1.24
CA CYS A 167 -13.86 -11.12 1.65
C CYS A 167 -14.05 -12.27 0.64
N ASP A 168 -14.10 -11.96 -0.65
CA ASP A 168 -14.25 -12.96 -1.72
C ASP A 168 -13.06 -13.95 -1.71
N LEU A 169 -11.85 -13.46 -1.46
CA LEU A 169 -10.66 -14.31 -1.30
C LEU A 169 -10.79 -15.21 -0.07
N TYR A 170 -11.24 -14.67 1.08
CA TYR A 170 -11.45 -15.44 2.30
C TYR A 170 -12.44 -16.59 2.07
N GLU A 171 -13.59 -16.30 1.47
CA GLU A 171 -14.66 -17.28 1.22
C GLU A 171 -14.26 -18.35 0.20
N SER A 172 -13.42 -18.01 -0.78
CA SER A 172 -12.91 -18.96 -1.78
C SER A 172 -11.69 -19.78 -1.31
N SER A 173 -11.16 -19.51 -0.12
CA SER A 173 -9.90 -20.09 0.40
C SER A 173 -10.12 -21.25 1.37
N PHE A 174 -10.85 -22.28 0.95
CA PHE A 174 -11.19 -23.43 1.80
C PHE A 174 -10.00 -24.22 2.36
N ASP A 175 -8.90 -24.31 1.59
CA ASP A 175 -7.72 -25.11 1.96
C ASP A 175 -6.62 -24.33 2.70
N VAL A 176 -6.89 -23.07 3.07
CA VAL A 176 -5.89 -22.16 3.64
C VAL A 176 -5.84 -22.29 5.17
N ASP A 177 -4.63 -22.21 5.74
CA ASP A 177 -4.44 -22.35 7.19
C ASP A 177 -5.03 -21.16 7.98
N LEU A 178 -5.41 -21.41 9.23
CA LEU A 178 -6.08 -20.42 10.09
C LEU A 178 -5.29 -19.13 10.27
N VAL A 179 -3.95 -19.18 10.24
CA VAL A 179 -3.11 -17.97 10.39
C VAL A 179 -3.23 -17.09 9.14
N SER A 180 -3.21 -17.69 7.96
CA SER A 180 -3.39 -17.00 6.69
C SER A 180 -4.81 -16.43 6.56
N LEU A 181 -5.85 -17.18 6.96
CA LEU A 181 -7.23 -16.70 6.99
C LEU A 181 -7.40 -15.51 7.94
N ARG A 182 -6.83 -15.57 9.14
CA ARG A 182 -6.82 -14.45 10.09
C ARG A 182 -6.12 -13.22 9.51
N THR A 183 -5.03 -13.43 8.76
CA THR A 183 -4.30 -12.33 8.11
C THR A 183 -5.17 -11.63 7.07
N ILE A 184 -5.94 -12.38 6.28
CA ILE A 184 -6.88 -11.81 5.29
C ILE A 184 -7.96 -10.99 6.00
N GLN A 185 -8.54 -11.50 7.08
CA GLN A 185 -9.55 -10.76 7.86
C GLN A 185 -8.99 -9.46 8.43
N LEU A 186 -7.74 -9.46 8.92
CA LEU A 186 -7.09 -8.24 9.41
C LEU A 186 -6.89 -7.21 8.28
N LEU A 187 -6.47 -7.66 7.09
CA LEU A 187 -6.31 -6.78 5.93
C LEU A 187 -7.65 -6.23 5.44
N GLN A 188 -8.70 -7.05 5.40
CA GLN A 188 -10.06 -6.66 5.09
C GLN A 188 -10.55 -5.57 6.06
N ASN A 189 -10.46 -5.82 7.36
CA ASN A 189 -10.87 -4.88 8.39
C ASN A 189 -10.07 -3.58 8.30
N GLY A 190 -8.76 -3.64 8.05
CA GLY A 190 -7.93 -2.47 7.81
C GLY A 190 -8.45 -1.61 6.65
N CYS A 191 -8.82 -2.23 5.53
CA CYS A 191 -9.39 -1.52 4.38
C CYS A 191 -10.75 -0.89 4.72
N THR A 192 -11.62 -1.63 5.42
CA THR A 192 -12.94 -1.12 5.84
C THR A 192 -12.81 0.10 6.75
N ILE A 193 -11.92 0.04 7.75
CA ILE A 193 -11.66 1.14 8.68
C ILE A 193 -11.14 2.37 7.92
N MET A 194 -10.20 2.18 6.97
CA MET A 194 -9.69 3.30 6.17
C MET A 194 -10.79 3.96 5.34
N ALA A 195 -11.65 3.18 4.66
CA ALA A 195 -12.77 3.71 3.90
C ALA A 195 -13.75 4.50 4.79
N GLU A 196 -14.13 3.93 5.94
CA GLU A 196 -15.05 4.59 6.88
C GLU A 196 -14.45 5.86 7.48
N MET A 197 -13.15 5.86 7.78
CA MET A 197 -12.46 7.04 8.28
C MET A 197 -12.45 8.16 7.23
N ILE A 198 -12.12 7.84 5.97
CA ILE A 198 -12.17 8.79 4.85
C ILE A 198 -13.61 9.34 4.75
N GLU A 199 -14.63 8.48 4.64
CA GLU A 199 -16.04 8.90 4.54
C GLU A 199 -16.46 9.83 5.68
N LYS A 200 -16.14 9.47 6.94
CA LYS A 200 -16.57 10.23 8.12
C LYS A 200 -15.87 11.57 8.27
N LEU A 201 -14.57 11.66 7.97
CA LEU A 201 -13.85 12.93 8.00
C LEU A 201 -14.45 13.91 6.99
N PHE A 202 -14.84 13.44 5.81
CA PHE A 202 -15.38 14.33 4.76
C PHE A 202 -16.88 14.63 4.89
N GLU A 203 -17.67 13.77 5.54
CA GLU A 203 -19.05 14.10 5.93
C GLU A 203 -19.07 15.28 6.94
N GLN A 204 -18.14 15.30 7.90
CA GLN A 204 -18.05 16.37 8.90
C GLN A 204 -17.71 17.74 8.28
N ASP A 205 -16.80 17.80 7.31
CA ASP A 205 -16.45 19.05 6.61
C ASP A 205 -17.62 19.65 5.84
N GLN A 206 -18.46 18.83 5.21
CA GLN A 206 -19.66 19.33 4.50
C GLN A 206 -20.73 19.87 5.45
N THR A 207 -20.88 19.30 6.64
CA THR A 207 -21.84 19.80 7.64
C THR A 207 -21.41 21.11 8.27
N ASN A 208 -20.12 21.28 8.55
CA ASN A 208 -19.57 22.54 9.08
C ASN A 208 -19.66 23.71 8.09
N HIS A 209 -19.60 23.43 6.78
CA HIS A 209 -19.72 24.47 5.75
C HIS A 209 -21.16 24.91 5.45
N LYS A 210 -22.17 24.10 5.84
CA LYS A 210 -23.61 24.45 5.73
C LYS A 210 -24.15 25.25 6.92
N MET A 211 -23.37 25.37 8.01
CA MET A 211 -23.74 26.13 9.22
C MET A 211 -23.13 27.55 9.27
N LYS A 212 -22.41 27.97 8.22
CA LYS A 212 -21.96 29.35 8.00
C LYS A 212 -22.72 29.96 6.83
#